data_AF-A0A2P5LWF5-F1
#
_entry.id   AF-A0A2P5LWF5-F1
#
_cell.length_a   1.000
_cell.length_b   1.000
_cell.length_c   1.000
_cell.angle_alpha   90.00
_cell.angle_beta   90.00
_cell.angle_gamma   90.00
#
_symmetry.space_group_name_H-M   'P 1'
#
loop_
_entity.id
_entity.type
_entity.pdbx_description
1 polymer ?
#
loop_
_entity_poly.entity_id
_entity_poly.type
_entity_poly.pdbx_seq_one_letter_code
_entity_poly.pdbx_strand_id
1 'polypeptide(L)'
;MPNSYDPTRDPYAAVSRSPSEPGAVAQALTPNDGADLPLYCKAFRVYVPLSLQGASVRVTPVLANDDLATVTLSFPQGISYEPLSIRRIWATGTSTGIEIHGYAI
;
A
#
# COMPACT_ATOMS: atom_id res chain seq x y z
N MET A 1 26.96 2.02 8.39
CA MET A 1 26.59 2.89 7.26
C MET A 1 25.49 2.20 6.47
N PRO A 2 24.49 2.91 5.94
CA PRO A 2 23.51 2.29 5.04
C PRO A 2 24.22 1.80 3.77
N ASN A 3 23.87 0.60 3.31
CA ASN A 3 24.33 0.07 2.02
C ASN A 3 23.38 0.55 0.92
N SER A 4 23.92 0.99 -0.21
CA SER A 4 23.13 1.40 -1.38
C SER A 4 22.84 0.21 -2.30
N TYR A 5 21.81 0.34 -3.14
CA TYR A 5 21.53 -0.60 -4.21
C TYR A 5 22.73 -0.68 -5.18
N ASP A 6 23.15 -1.90 -5.50
CA ASP A 6 24.25 -2.20 -6.42
C ASP A 6 23.68 -2.94 -7.65
N PRO A 7 23.53 -2.27 -8.80
CA PRO A 7 22.93 -2.88 -9.99
C PRO A 7 23.77 -4.01 -10.56
N THR A 8 25.06 -4.10 -10.22
CA THR A 8 25.94 -5.19 -10.70
C THR A 8 25.61 -6.54 -10.05
N ARG A 9 24.87 -6.51 -8.93
CA ARG A 9 24.42 -7.71 -8.20
C ARG A 9 22.97 -8.07 -8.50
N ASP A 10 22.24 -7.23 -9.24
CA ASP A 10 20.84 -7.46 -9.59
C ASP A 10 20.74 -7.92 -11.05
N PRO A 11 20.51 -9.22 -11.32
CA PRO A 11 20.38 -9.73 -12.69
C PRO A 11 19.16 -9.17 -13.42
N TYR A 12 18.24 -8.51 -12.72
CA TYR A 12 17.04 -7.88 -13.28
C TYR A 12 17.16 -6.36 -13.40
N ALA A 13 18.34 -5.77 -13.14
CA ALA A 13 18.54 -4.32 -13.14
C ALA A 13 18.15 -3.64 -14.47
N ALA A 14 18.29 -4.35 -15.59
CA ALA A 14 17.94 -3.86 -16.93
C ALA A 14 16.55 -4.29 -17.43
N VAL A 15 15.81 -5.06 -16.63
CA VAL A 15 14.47 -5.54 -17.01
C VAL A 15 13.46 -4.43 -16.75
N SER A 16 12.66 -4.10 -17.76
CA SER A 16 11.53 -3.19 -17.62
C SER A 16 10.53 -3.73 -16.62
N ARG A 17 10.10 -2.87 -15.68
CA ARG A 17 9.14 -3.28 -14.66
C ARG A 17 7.71 -3.01 -15.06
N SER A 18 6.82 -3.96 -14.81
CA SER A 18 5.39 -3.88 -15.19
C SER A 18 4.42 -3.90 -14.01
N PRO A 19 3.15 -3.44 -14.19
CA PRO A 19 2.10 -3.55 -13.18
C PRO A 19 1.77 -4.98 -12.74
N SER A 20 2.16 -6.02 -13.48
CA SER A 20 1.98 -7.42 -13.08
C SER A 20 3.14 -8.01 -12.28
N GLU A 21 4.31 -7.36 -12.26
CA GLU A 21 5.50 -7.88 -11.58
C GLU A 21 5.50 -7.65 -10.06
N PRO A 22 6.39 -8.30 -9.30
CA PRO A 22 6.57 -8.00 -7.88
C PRO A 22 6.83 -6.51 -7.63
N GLY A 23 6.38 -6.01 -6.47
CA GLY A 23 6.70 -4.65 -6.05
C GLY A 23 8.21 -4.52 -5.80
N ALA A 24 8.84 -3.51 -6.39
CA ALA A 24 10.26 -3.25 -6.22
C ALA A 24 10.55 -2.12 -5.20
N VAL A 25 9.50 -1.36 -4.85
CA VAL A 25 9.53 -0.37 -3.77
C VAL A 25 8.44 -0.72 -2.77
N ALA A 26 8.79 -0.69 -1.48
CA ALA A 26 7.85 -0.79 -0.38
C ALA A 26 7.95 0.46 0.50
N GLN A 27 6.82 1.06 0.85
CA GLN A 27 6.76 2.22 1.72
C GLN A 27 5.72 2.02 2.83
N ALA A 28 6.03 2.44 4.05
CA ALA A 28 5.03 2.53 5.11
C ALA A 28 4.03 3.64 4.76
N LEU A 29 2.74 3.32 4.82
CA LEU A 29 1.66 4.26 4.50
C LEU A 29 1.04 4.76 5.79
N THR A 30 0.88 6.08 5.89
CA THR A 30 0.14 6.73 6.97
C THR A 30 -1.19 7.23 6.41
N PRO A 31 -2.34 6.79 6.96
CA PRO A 31 -3.64 7.32 6.56
C PRO A 31 -3.73 8.84 6.71
N ASN A 32 -4.23 9.53 5.69
CA ASN A 32 -4.35 10.98 5.66
C ASN A 32 -5.57 11.40 4.81
N ASP A 33 -6.44 12.24 5.37
CA ASP A 33 -7.63 12.73 4.67
C ASP A 33 -7.36 13.93 3.75
N GLY A 34 -6.23 14.62 3.95
CA GLY A 34 -5.92 15.89 3.27
C GLY A 34 -5.03 15.78 2.04
N ALA A 35 -4.47 14.60 1.74
CA ALA A 35 -3.53 14.43 0.63
C ALA A 35 -3.54 13.01 0.05
N ASP A 36 -3.23 12.92 -1.24
CA ASP A 36 -2.88 11.66 -1.89
C ASP A 36 -1.51 11.14 -1.43
N LEU A 37 -1.26 9.86 -1.70
CA LEU A 37 0.03 9.25 -1.50
C LEU A 37 1.08 9.90 -2.42
N PRO A 38 2.32 10.12 -1.93
CA PRO A 38 3.40 10.66 -2.77
C PRO A 38 3.76 9.74 -3.93
N LEU A 39 3.51 8.44 -3.78
CA LEU A 39 3.64 7.42 -4.82
C LEU A 39 2.41 6.53 -4.79
N TYR A 40 1.72 6.43 -5.92
CA TYR A 40 0.55 5.56 -6.05
C TYR A 40 1.01 4.11 -6.00
N CYS A 41 0.30 3.32 -5.20
CA CYS A 41 0.65 1.94 -4.96
C CYS A 41 -0.14 1.04 -5.92
N LYS A 42 0.50 -0.01 -6.43
CA LYS A 42 -0.14 -1.04 -7.27
C LYS A 42 -0.85 -2.13 -6.45
N ALA A 43 -0.46 -2.25 -5.19
CA ALA A 43 -1.00 -3.18 -4.20
C ALA A 43 -0.56 -2.70 -2.81
N PHE A 44 -1.15 -3.24 -1.75
CA PHE A 44 -0.68 -2.97 -0.39
C PHE A 44 -0.85 -4.18 0.53
N ARG A 45 0.01 -4.25 1.54
CA ARG A 45 -0.05 -5.21 2.64
C ARG A 45 -0.63 -4.50 3.86
N VAL A 46 -1.51 -5.19 4.57
CA VAL A 46 -2.01 -4.78 5.90
C VAL A 46 -1.59 -5.82 6.92
N TYR A 47 -1.05 -5.36 8.05
CA TYR A 47 -0.88 -6.18 9.25
C TYR A 47 -1.83 -5.69 10.34
N VAL A 48 -2.70 -6.60 10.77
CA VAL A 48 -3.64 -6.40 11.87
C VAL A 48 -3.12 -7.18 13.08
N PRO A 49 -2.74 -6.52 14.19
CA PRO A 49 -2.23 -7.22 15.37
C PRO A 49 -3.32 -8.08 16.03
N LEU A 50 -2.91 -9.13 16.75
CA LEU A 50 -3.81 -10.07 17.42
C LEU A 50 -4.67 -9.42 18.52
N SER A 51 -4.32 -8.21 18.96
CA SER A 51 -5.12 -7.43 19.91
C SER A 51 -6.40 -6.84 19.31
N LEU A 52 -6.53 -6.80 17.97
CA LEU A 52 -7.73 -6.33 17.26
C LEU A 52 -8.48 -7.52 16.66
N GLN A 53 -9.81 -7.53 16.65
CA GLN A 53 -10.59 -8.63 16.03
C GLN A 53 -10.59 -8.60 14.49
N GLY A 54 -10.03 -7.54 13.90
CA GLY A 54 -10.03 -7.22 12.48
C GLY A 54 -9.77 -5.73 12.32
N ALA A 55 -9.67 -5.27 11.07
CA ALA A 55 -9.46 -3.87 10.77
C ALA A 55 -10.18 -3.46 9.48
N SER A 56 -10.52 -2.19 9.39
CA SER A 56 -11.02 -1.59 8.16
C SER A 56 -10.00 -0.62 7.61
N VAL A 57 -9.84 -0.57 6.29
CA VAL A 57 -9.05 0.44 5.60
C VAL A 57 -9.91 1.08 4.53
N ARG A 58 -10.05 2.40 4.59
CA ARG A 58 -10.77 3.18 3.59
C ARG A 58 -9.78 3.77 2.59
N VAL A 59 -10.00 3.51 1.32
CA VAL A 59 -9.09 3.89 0.23
C VAL A 59 -9.81 4.57 -0.92
N THR A 60 -9.06 5.32 -1.72
CA THR A 60 -9.50 5.76 -3.05
C THR A 60 -8.65 5.01 -4.10
N PRO A 61 -9.28 4.15 -4.94
CA PRO A 61 -8.58 3.50 -6.05
C PRO A 61 -7.97 4.51 -7.02
N VAL A 62 -6.86 4.14 -7.69
CA VAL A 62 -6.15 5.05 -8.62
C VAL A 62 -7.08 5.61 -9.71
N LEU A 63 -7.97 4.78 -10.24
CA LEU A 63 -8.89 5.13 -11.34
C LEU A 63 -10.27 5.62 -10.84
N ALA A 64 -10.41 5.92 -9.56
CA ALA A 64 -11.63 6.55 -9.06
C ALA A 64 -11.80 7.95 -9.66
N ASN A 65 -13.03 8.28 -10.08
CA ASN A 65 -13.34 9.55 -10.76
C ASN A 65 -13.05 10.77 -9.88
N ASP A 66 -13.27 10.66 -8.58
CA ASP A 66 -13.04 11.72 -7.58
C ASP A 66 -12.71 11.12 -6.21
N ASP A 67 -12.54 12.00 -5.22
CA ASP A 67 -12.18 11.62 -3.85
C ASP A 67 -13.38 11.15 -3.01
N LEU A 68 -14.61 11.29 -3.51
CA LEU A 68 -15.81 10.76 -2.87
C LEU A 68 -16.01 9.28 -3.19
N ALA A 69 -15.47 8.81 -4.33
CA ALA A 69 -15.49 7.42 -4.76
C ALA A 69 -14.52 6.53 -3.94
N THR A 70 -14.78 6.40 -2.64
CA THR A 70 -13.99 5.60 -1.71
C THR A 70 -14.53 4.18 -1.54
N VAL A 71 -13.65 3.23 -1.25
CA VAL A 71 -14.00 1.84 -0.88
C VAL A 71 -13.48 1.55 0.52
N THR A 72 -14.29 0.89 1.35
CA THR A 72 -13.88 0.37 2.66
C THR A 72 -13.63 -1.12 2.56
N LEU A 73 -12.41 -1.53 2.89
CA LEU A 73 -11.96 -2.91 2.83
C LEU A 73 -11.80 -3.45 4.25
N SER A 74 -12.22 -4.69 4.47
CA SER A 74 -12.14 -5.36 5.78
C SER A 74 -11.03 -6.42 5.77
N PHE A 75 -10.21 -6.41 6.80
CA PHE A 75 -9.07 -7.31 6.94
C PHE A 75 -9.18 -8.14 8.24
N PRO A 76 -8.93 -9.45 8.19
CA PRO A 76 -8.83 -10.27 9.38
C PRO A 76 -7.53 -9.96 10.15
N GLN A 77 -7.41 -10.53 11.35
CA GLN A 77 -6.14 -10.59 12.08
C GLN A 77 -5.02 -11.19 11.23
N GLY A 78 -3.79 -10.72 11.45
CA GLY A 78 -2.59 -11.21 10.76
C GLY A 78 -2.23 -10.38 9.53
N ILE A 79 -1.59 -11.02 8.55
CA ILE A 79 -1.10 -10.36 7.34
C ILE A 79 -2.05 -10.64 6.19
N SER A 80 -2.47 -9.59 5.50
CA SER A 80 -3.24 -9.65 4.26
C SER A 80 -2.54 -8.86 3.16
N TYR A 81 -2.74 -9.30 1.91
CA TYR A 81 -2.23 -8.63 0.71
C TYR A 81 -3.41 -8.29 -0.19
N GLU A 82 -3.57 -7.02 -0.50
CA GLU A 82 -4.64 -6.52 -1.34
C GLU A 82 -4.08 -6.08 -2.70
N PRO A 83 -4.44 -6.76 -3.82
CA PRO A 83 -3.96 -6.43 -5.16
C PRO A 83 -4.78 -5.28 -5.78
N LEU A 84 -5.10 -4.25 -5.01
CA LEU A 84 -5.81 -3.05 -5.47
C LEU A 84 -4.85 -1.87 -5.58
N SER A 85 -4.79 -1.27 -6.76
CA SER A 85 -4.06 -0.02 -6.96
C SER A 85 -4.78 1.15 -6.29
N ILE A 86 -4.09 1.87 -5.41
CA ILE A 86 -4.66 2.99 -4.63
C ILE A 86 -3.84 4.27 -4.79
N ARG A 87 -4.56 5.41 -4.80
CA ARG A 87 -3.95 6.75 -4.75
C ARG A 87 -4.03 7.42 -3.38
N ARG A 88 -4.97 7.00 -2.53
CA ARG A 88 -5.17 7.55 -1.17
C ARG A 88 -5.59 6.48 -0.18
N ILE A 89 -5.15 6.65 1.08
CA ILE A 89 -5.69 5.97 2.27
C ILE A 89 -6.22 7.05 3.21
N TRP A 90 -7.49 6.95 3.58
CA TRP A 90 -8.16 7.91 4.44
C TRP A 90 -7.87 7.59 5.91
N ALA A 91 -7.57 8.61 6.70
CA ALA A 91 -7.55 8.48 8.16
C ALA A 91 -8.95 8.23 8.70
N THR A 92 -9.96 8.92 8.17
CA THR A 92 -11.36 8.65 8.52
C THR A 92 -11.82 7.32 7.92
N GLY A 93 -12.36 6.45 8.77
CA GLY A 93 -12.83 5.12 8.37
C GLY A 93 -11.73 4.05 8.25
N THR A 94 -10.47 4.38 8.51
CA THR A 94 -9.39 3.41 8.67
C THR A 94 -9.11 3.15 10.14
N SER A 95 -9.02 1.87 10.53
CA SER A 95 -8.69 1.46 11.89
C SER A 95 -7.31 1.93 12.31
N THR A 96 -7.15 2.31 13.57
CA THR A 96 -5.85 2.66 14.16
C THR A 96 -5.12 1.40 14.66
N GLY A 97 -3.82 1.51 14.90
CA GLY A 97 -3.02 0.40 15.45
C GLY A 97 -2.71 -0.74 14.47
N ILE A 98 -2.89 -0.51 13.17
CA ILE A 98 -2.49 -1.42 12.10
C ILE A 98 -1.27 -0.88 11.35
N GLU A 99 -0.54 -1.76 10.68
CA GLU A 99 0.53 -1.36 9.77
C GLU A 99 0.10 -1.54 8.32
N ILE A 100 0.36 -0.54 7.48
CA ILE A 100 0.05 -0.60 6.05
C ILE A 100 1.34 -0.33 5.27
N HIS A 101 1.64 -1.20 4.32
CA HIS A 101 2.77 -1.04 3.41
C HIS A 101 2.30 -1.05 1.97
N GLY A 102 2.59 0.02 1.24
CA GLY A 102 2.28 0.14 -0.18
C GLY A 102 3.41 -0.41 -1.03
N TYR A 103 3.04 -1.09 -2.11
CA TYR A 103 3.97 -1.58 -3.12
C TYR A 103 3.88 -0.75 -4.39
N ALA A 104 5.03 -0.43 -4.97
CA ALA A 104 5.14 0.26 -6.24
C ALA A 104 6.23 -0.37 -7.13
N ILE A 105 6.28 0.08 -8.38
CA ILE A 105 7.27 -0.32 -9.38
C ILE A 105 8.59 0.43 -9.17
#